data_AF-A0A359M594-F1
#
_entry.id   AF-A0A359M594-F1
#
_cell.length_a   1.000
_cell.length_b   1.000
_cell.length_c   1.000
_cell.angle_alpha   90.00
_cell.angle_beta   90.00
_cell.angle_gamma   90.00
#
_symmetry.space_group_name_H-M   'P 1'
#
loop_
_entity.id
_entity.type
_entity.pdbx_description
1 polymer ?
#
loop_
_entity_poly.entity_id
_entity_poly.type
_entity_poly.pdbx_seq_one_letter_code
_entity_poly.pdbx_strand_id
1 'polypeptide(L)'
;PFKKRAVPGWGRTVQWDLEDLATVIGDIESDQKGVPVLLRQYLKVGGKLVAFNVDAEFSDALDGLIVVDLKATNPRMLERYMGKAGVAALASSRF
;
A
#
# COMPACT_ATOMS: atom_id res chain seq x y z
N PRO A 1 1.68 22.63 -17.31
CA PRO A 1 2.91 22.66 -16.49
C PRO A 1 2.59 22.40 -15.02
N PHE A 2 2.56 21.12 -14.63
CA PHE A 2 2.26 20.73 -13.25
C PHE A 2 3.48 20.99 -12.36
N LYS A 3 3.27 21.81 -11.32
CA LYS A 3 4.30 22.16 -10.33
C LYS A 3 4.60 20.92 -9.49
N LYS A 4 5.83 20.40 -9.58
CA LYS A 4 6.40 19.44 -8.62
C LYS A 4 6.39 20.09 -7.24
N ARG A 5 5.32 19.90 -6.48
CA ARG A 5 5.26 20.29 -5.08
C ARG A 5 5.71 19.08 -4.28
N ALA A 6 6.80 19.26 -3.53
CA ALA A 6 7.46 18.17 -2.82
C ALA A 6 6.49 17.50 -1.86
N VAL A 7 6.13 16.25 -2.17
CA VAL A 7 5.38 15.37 -1.27
C VAL A 7 6.30 15.08 -0.08
N PRO A 8 5.89 15.36 1.18
CA PRO A 8 6.73 15.10 2.34
C PRO A 8 7.09 13.61 2.36
N GLY A 9 8.38 13.27 2.29
CA GLY A 9 8.83 11.87 2.38
C GLY A 9 9.42 11.23 1.13
N TRP A 10 9.49 11.95 -0.01
CA TRP A 10 10.13 11.46 -1.23
C TRP A 10 11.57 10.94 -0.96
N GLY A 11 11.80 9.64 -1.14
CA GLY A 11 13.11 9.00 -0.93
C GLY A 11 13.44 8.56 0.51
N ARG A 12 12.49 8.61 1.46
CA ARG A 12 12.64 8.05 2.82
C ARG A 12 11.61 6.95 3.06
N THR A 13 11.96 5.98 3.91
CA THR A 13 10.99 5.01 4.45
C THR A 13 10.04 5.76 5.38
N VAL A 14 9.03 6.40 4.81
CA VAL A 14 7.97 7.07 5.56
C VAL A 14 6.90 6.03 5.85
N GLN A 15 6.45 5.96 7.09
CA GLN A 15 5.22 5.24 7.40
C GLN A 15 4.07 6.11 6.89
N TRP A 16 3.58 5.80 5.71
CA TRP A 16 2.40 6.43 5.15
C TRP A 16 1.19 5.96 5.92
N ASP A 17 0.43 6.90 6.49
CA ASP A 17 -0.90 6.60 7.01
C ASP A 17 -1.96 6.68 5.90
N LEU A 18 -3.19 6.35 6.25
CA LEU A 18 -4.30 6.25 5.29
C LEU A 18 -4.77 7.62 4.81
N GLU A 19 -4.54 8.68 5.58
CA GLU A 19 -4.91 10.07 5.28
C GLU A 19 -3.88 10.72 4.36
N ASP A 20 -2.59 10.48 4.60
CA ASP A 20 -1.50 10.88 3.70
C ASP A 20 -1.70 10.27 2.31
N LEU A 21 -2.08 9.00 2.27
CA LEU A 21 -2.32 8.29 1.02
C LEU A 21 -3.59 8.75 0.31
N ALA A 22 -4.65 9.06 1.06
CA ALA A 22 -5.86 9.64 0.49
C ALA A 22 -5.58 11.01 -0.14
N THR A 23 -4.70 11.80 0.48
CA THR A 23 -4.29 13.13 0.00
C THR A 23 -3.48 13.01 -1.29
N VAL A 24 -2.44 12.15 -1.30
CA VAL A 24 -1.60 11.95 -2.50
C VAL A 24 -2.42 11.39 -3.66
N ILE A 25 -3.33 10.45 -3.40
CA ILE A 25 -4.17 9.88 -4.46
C ILE A 25 -5.24 10.87 -4.91
N GLY A 26 -5.81 11.67 -4.01
CA GLY A 26 -6.74 12.74 -4.36
C GLY A 26 -6.09 13.83 -5.23
N ASP A 27 -4.79 14.06 -5.06
CA ASP A 27 -4.02 14.98 -5.91
C ASP A 27 -3.73 14.42 -7.32
N ILE A 28 -3.75 13.08 -7.49
CA ILE A 28 -3.48 12.38 -8.75
C ILE A 28 -4.79 12.07 -9.49
N GLU A 29 -5.82 11.58 -8.79
CA GLU A 29 -7.14 11.30 -9.34
C GLU A 29 -8.06 12.51 -9.17
N SER A 30 -8.29 13.25 -10.25
CA SER A 30 -9.20 14.39 -10.31
C SER A 30 -10.67 14.07 -9.95
N ASP A 31 -11.03 12.79 -9.80
CA ASP A 31 -12.38 12.31 -9.48
C ASP A 31 -12.64 12.15 -7.96
N GLN A 32 -11.69 12.52 -7.09
CA GLN A 32 -11.85 12.60 -5.61
C GLN A 32 -12.42 11.33 -4.93
N LYS A 33 -12.27 10.15 -5.54
CA LYS A 33 -12.85 8.88 -5.03
C LYS A 33 -12.15 8.30 -3.79
N GLY A 34 -11.14 9.02 -3.27
CA GLY A 34 -10.33 8.60 -2.13
C GLY A 34 -9.45 7.39 -2.47
N VAL A 35 -8.84 6.77 -1.45
CA VAL A 35 -7.89 5.66 -1.62
C VAL A 35 -8.51 4.51 -2.46
N PRO A 36 -7.85 3.90 -3.45
CA PRO A 36 -8.41 2.77 -4.19
C PRO A 36 -8.70 1.59 -3.26
N VAL A 37 -9.76 0.83 -3.55
CA VAL A 37 -10.19 -0.28 -2.68
C VAL A 37 -9.09 -1.31 -2.44
N LEU A 38 -8.27 -1.59 -3.45
CA LEU A 38 -7.14 -2.53 -3.35
C LEU A 38 -6.09 -2.05 -2.37
N LEU A 39 -5.71 -0.77 -2.46
CA LEU A 39 -4.76 -0.15 -1.55
C LEU A 39 -5.27 -0.21 -0.10
N ARG A 40 -6.55 0.09 0.12
CA ARG A 40 -7.20 -0.06 1.45
C ARG A 40 -7.12 -1.49 1.98
N GLN A 41 -7.26 -2.51 1.13
CA GLN A 41 -7.16 -3.90 1.56
C GLN A 41 -5.73 -4.25 1.98
N TYR A 42 -4.72 -3.86 1.21
CA TYR A 42 -3.33 -4.14 1.58
C TYR A 42 -2.92 -3.45 2.88
N LEU A 43 -3.34 -2.20 3.10
CA LEU A 43 -3.10 -1.49 4.37
C LEU A 43 -3.76 -2.21 5.57
N LYS A 44 -4.98 -2.74 5.42
CA LYS A 44 -5.66 -3.52 6.48
C LYS A 44 -4.93 -4.79 6.88
N VAL A 45 -4.15 -5.38 5.97
CA VAL A 45 -3.34 -6.58 6.24
C VAL A 45 -2.00 -6.20 6.89
N GLY A 46 -1.76 -4.90 7.17
CA GLY A 46 -0.50 -4.41 7.72
C GLY A 46 0.52 -4.08 6.63
N GLY A 47 0.06 -3.90 5.38
CA GLY A 47 0.90 -3.44 4.29
C GLY A 47 1.42 -2.03 4.55
N LYS A 48 2.72 -1.85 4.31
CA LYS A 48 3.43 -0.58 4.37
C LYS A 48 3.74 -0.16 2.95
N LEU A 49 3.29 1.03 2.56
CA LEU A 49 3.70 1.60 1.28
C LEU A 49 5.15 2.07 1.40
N VAL A 50 6.01 1.61 0.51
CA VAL A 50 7.45 1.91 0.52
C VAL A 50 7.80 2.95 -0.54
N ALA A 51 7.16 2.86 -1.71
CA ALA A 51 7.40 3.78 -2.82
C ALA A 51 6.13 3.96 -3.65
N PHE A 52 6.03 5.11 -4.31
CA PHE A 52 5.03 5.39 -5.33
C PHE A 52 5.72 6.02 -6.54
N ASN A 53 5.24 5.71 -7.73
CA ASN A 53 5.67 6.30 -9.00
C ASN A 53 4.43 6.67 -9.81
N VAL A 54 4.49 7.79 -10.53
CA VAL A 54 3.45 8.16 -11.51
C VAL A 54 4.10 8.10 -12.87
N ASP A 55 3.66 7.17 -13.70
CA ASP A 55 4.19 6.97 -15.04
C ASP A 55 3.37 7.74 -16.07
N ALA A 56 3.93 8.86 -16.53
CA ALA A 56 3.33 9.70 -17.56
C ALA A 56 3.30 9.05 -18.95
N GLU A 57 4.16 8.06 -19.23
CA GLU A 57 4.17 7.31 -20.48
C GLU A 57 3.10 6.21 -20.50
N PHE A 58 2.57 5.83 -19.33
CA PHE A 58 1.48 4.88 -19.16
C PHE A 58 0.19 5.54 -18.66
N SER A 59 -0.22 6.64 -19.29
CA SER A 59 -1.48 7.34 -19.00
C SER A 59 -1.61 7.87 -17.56
N ASP A 60 -0.51 8.39 -16.99
CA ASP A 60 -0.42 8.87 -15.61
C ASP A 60 -0.79 7.79 -14.57
N ALA A 61 -0.48 6.53 -14.87
CA ALA A 61 -0.76 5.43 -13.94
C ALA A 61 0.08 5.56 -12.66
N LEU A 62 -0.58 5.37 -11.53
CA LEU A 62 0.05 5.33 -10.23
C LEU A 62 0.50 3.90 -9.90
N ASP A 63 1.81 3.69 -9.89
CA ASP A 63 2.44 2.47 -9.41
C ASP A 63 2.83 2.61 -7.94
N GLY A 64 2.50 1.62 -7.11
CA GLY A 64 2.82 1.61 -5.69
C GLY A 64 3.50 0.31 -5.26
N LEU A 65 4.62 0.41 -4.54
CA LEU A 65 5.28 -0.73 -3.90
C LEU A 65 4.79 -0.86 -2.46
N ILE A 66 4.08 -1.96 -2.17
CA ILE A 66 3.61 -2.28 -0.81
C ILE A 66 4.33 -3.51 -0.30
N VAL A 67 4.87 -3.41 0.91
CA VAL A 67 5.49 -4.52 1.64
C VAL A 67 4.59 -4.92 2.80
N VAL A 68 4.23 -6.19 2.87
CA VAL A 68 3.42 -6.75 3.96
C VAL A 68 4.27 -7.73 4.75
N ASP A 69 4.40 -7.51 6.05
CA ASP A 69 4.94 -8.50 6.96
C ASP A 69 3.82 -9.41 7.47
N LEU A 70 3.70 -10.59 6.86
CA LEU A 70 2.67 -11.57 7.20
C LEU A 70 2.83 -12.11 8.62
N LYS A 71 4.01 -12.05 9.25
CA LYS A 71 4.19 -12.47 10.65
C LYS A 71 3.62 -11.45 11.64
N ALA A 72 3.54 -10.18 11.23
CA ALA A 72 2.95 -9.10 12.02
C ALA A 72 1.44 -8.92 11.76
N THR A 73 0.88 -9.59 10.76
CA THR A 73 -0.55 -9.52 10.42
C THR A 73 -1.42 -10.32 11.41
N ASN A 74 -2.66 -9.88 11.64
CA ASN A 74 -3.63 -10.61 12.45
C ASN A 74 -3.88 -12.05 11.91
N PRO A 75 -3.68 -13.10 12.72
CA PRO A 75 -3.83 -14.49 12.30
C PRO A 75 -5.23 -14.84 11.75
N ARG A 76 -6.29 -14.21 12.26
CA ARG A 76 -7.67 -14.43 11.77
C ARG A 76 -7.86 -13.91 10.34
N MET A 77 -7.19 -12.79 10.01
CA MET A 77 -7.18 -12.26 8.65
C MET A 77 -6.38 -13.18 7.72
N LEU A 78 -5.20 -13.63 8.15
CA LEU A 78 -4.40 -14.58 7.37
C LEU A 78 -5.18 -15.86 7.10
N GLU A 79 -5.81 -16.45 8.10
CA GLU A 79 -6.62 -17.67 7.93
C GLU A 79 -7.76 -17.48 6.92
N ARG A 80 -8.37 -16.28 6.89
CA ARG A 80 -9.42 -15.95 5.90
C ARG A 80 -8.90 -15.94 4.46
N TYR A 81 -7.65 -15.52 4.23
CA TYR A 81 -7.08 -15.39 2.89
C TYR A 81 -6.31 -16.63 2.43
N MET A 82 -5.54 -17.27 3.32
CA MET A 82 -4.64 -18.40 3.00
C MET A 82 -5.06 -19.73 3.64
N GLY A 83 -6.13 -19.74 4.43
CA GLY A 83 -6.64 -20.95 5.10
C GLY A 83 -5.75 -21.41 6.26
N LYS A 84 -6.27 -22.35 7.06
CA LYS A 84 -5.55 -22.92 8.22
C LYS A 84 -4.20 -23.53 7.83
N ALA A 85 -4.16 -24.24 6.71
CA ALA A 85 -2.93 -24.87 6.21
C ALA A 85 -1.88 -23.83 5.83
N GLY A 86 -2.26 -22.73 5.17
CA GLY A 86 -1.35 -21.65 4.81
C GLY A 86 -0.78 -20.92 6.02
N VAL A 87 -1.60 -20.67 7.03
CA VAL A 87 -1.14 -20.08 8.30
C VAL A 87 -0.18 -21.02 9.03
N ALA A 88 -0.48 -22.32 9.08
CA ALA A 88 0.42 -23.31 9.70
C ALA A 88 1.77 -23.40 8.96
N ALA A 89 1.76 -23.35 7.62
CA ALA A 89 2.98 -23.32 6.82
C ALA A 89 3.80 -22.05 7.07
N LEU A 90 3.15 -20.88 7.13
CA LEU A 90 3.81 -19.61 7.46
C LEU A 90 4.43 -19.64 8.86
N ALA A 91 3.72 -20.18 9.85
CA ALA A 91 4.22 -20.31 11.22
C ALA A 91 5.43 -21.26 11.30
N SER A 92 5.48 -22.26 10.43
CA SER A 92 6.61 -23.21 10.34
C SER A 92 7.77 -22.67 9.50
N SER A 93 7.56 -21.58 8.76
CA SER A 93 8.57 -20.99 7.87
C SER A 93 9.59 -20.17 8.66
N ARG A 94 10.82 -20.69 8.70
CA ARG A 94 11.98 -20.03 9.32
C ARG A 94 12.66 -19.17 8.25
N PHE A 95 12.47 -17.86 8.36
CA PHE A 95 13.18 -16.83 7.59
C PHE A 95 14.18 -16.18 8.53
#